data_AF-A0A3A4K9V1-F1
#
_entry.id   AF-A0A3A4K9V1-F1
#
_cell.length_a   1.000
_cell.length_b   1.000
_cell.length_c   1.000
_cell.angle_alpha   90.00
_cell.angle_beta   90.00
_cell.angle_gamma   90.00
#
_symmetry.space_group_name_H-M   'P 1'
#
loop_
_entity.id
_entity.type
_entity.pdbx_description
1 polymer ?
#
loop_
_entity_poly.entity_id
_entity_poly.type
_entity_poly.pdbx_seq_one_letter_code
_entity_poly.pdbx_strand_id
1 'polypeptide(L)'
;MLAKLITPFAWLIPLLLIIGCSSSSSNGDPAADGDTDADAGDVESEQEADANGENEADGDAEEGPPRFEPIECPEVEGTAMNLREKAAAFDAVARRWHLPAGQDLWFGVLLMEDLQTFDTVDMSDNVGTWTALYSASQSFRYAATRDPEALENLRRVMRGEHDMLRITGVRGLFTRAFVNPELPGFPTPEQLENWYPECDLSVEHCKRFNEVTEGEFAGWWFKNDVSKDEYAAHMFSMAVALEIVDDPEVREHAAEIVKAVGDHLVDNTLKLVDIDGQVTTFGHLTPYALDDFPGFNALLALSWVRMAAAVGGEKYQSFYDDCLLQKNGANDCIPGEPDEPFTSHLSDVGLDLDCTTNWNNHNMAQLSMYALLRTESDPALKAIYQDALRDSLWDADDPRPMSAQENSLYTFFYLVNKKSTDPWPEEAARKAICSLNRYPESKEHRPVDTLSRYTEVCRDRSDDPLAGVLIPIEERKADNFQWIGNPYLMEQEDGNPAHVESPEDYLLAYWMGRYFGFIGEDM
;
A
#
# COMPACT_ATOMS: atom_id res chain seq x y z
N MET A 1 25.20 -23.18 10.26
CA MET A 1 26.31 -23.61 9.38
C MET A 1 25.70 -23.94 8.03
N LEU A 2 26.24 -23.35 6.95
CA LEU A 2 25.71 -23.21 5.58
C LEU A 2 24.79 -22.00 5.32
N ALA A 3 25.46 -20.87 5.02
CA ALA A 3 24.95 -19.75 4.25
C ALA A 3 24.77 -20.14 2.77
N LYS A 4 23.65 -19.80 2.16
CA LYS A 4 23.48 -19.82 0.71
C LYS A 4 23.60 -18.39 0.19
N LEU A 5 24.64 -18.15 -0.61
CA LEU A 5 24.81 -16.95 -1.41
C LEU A 5 23.75 -16.91 -2.51
N ILE A 6 23.08 -15.76 -2.66
CA ILE A 6 22.27 -15.41 -3.83
C ILE A 6 23.18 -14.60 -4.76
N THR A 7 23.17 -14.97 -6.05
CA THR A 7 23.93 -14.29 -7.11
C THR A 7 22.91 -13.66 -8.06
N PRO A 8 23.09 -12.43 -8.57
CA PRO A 8 22.13 -11.82 -9.47
C PRO A 8 22.32 -12.39 -10.88
N PHE A 9 21.24 -12.93 -11.47
CA PHE A 9 21.24 -13.40 -12.85
C PHE A 9 20.85 -12.25 -13.78
N ALA A 10 21.76 -11.93 -14.71
CA ALA A 10 21.54 -11.01 -15.81
C ALA A 10 20.59 -11.63 -16.87
N TRP A 11 19.58 -10.87 -17.27
CA TRP A 11 18.67 -11.20 -18.36
C TRP A 11 19.39 -11.13 -19.72
N LEU A 12 19.36 -12.21 -20.49
CA LEU A 12 19.79 -12.26 -21.89
C LEU A 12 18.55 -12.54 -22.76
N ILE A 13 18.08 -11.53 -23.49
CA ILE A 13 17.08 -11.68 -24.56
C ILE A 13 17.80 -11.53 -25.92
N PRO A 14 17.50 -12.37 -26.94
CA PRO A 14 18.24 -12.40 -28.18
C PRO A 14 17.91 -11.22 -29.11
N LEU A 15 18.96 -10.57 -29.61
CA LEU A 15 18.91 -9.58 -30.70
C LEU A 15 18.40 -10.22 -32.00
N LEU A 16 17.28 -9.73 -32.53
CA LEU A 16 16.87 -9.95 -33.91
C LEU A 16 17.30 -8.75 -34.78
N LEU A 17 18.34 -8.98 -35.57
CA LEU A 17 18.81 -8.12 -36.65
C LEU A 17 17.75 -8.03 -37.77
N ILE A 18 17.24 -6.83 -38.03
CA ILE A 18 16.59 -6.51 -39.32
C ILE A 18 17.50 -5.56 -40.09
N ILE A 19 18.06 -6.07 -41.19
CA ILE A 19 18.79 -5.31 -42.20
C ILE A 19 17.80 -4.78 -43.23
N GLY A 20 17.81 -3.44 -43.38
CA GLY A 20 17.81 -2.74 -44.67
C GLY A 20 16.51 -2.69 -45.47
N CYS A 21 16.01 -1.47 -45.72
CA CYS A 21 16.24 -0.82 -47.01
C CYS A 21 15.79 0.65 -46.99
N SER A 22 16.61 1.46 -47.65
CA SER A 22 16.57 2.91 -47.78
C SER A 22 15.65 3.43 -48.89
N SER A 23 15.52 4.77 -48.89
CA SER A 23 15.19 5.68 -50.00
C SER A 23 13.68 5.98 -50.16
N SER A 24 13.22 7.22 -50.35
CA SER A 24 13.85 8.48 -50.77
C SER A 24 12.83 9.65 -50.65
N SER A 25 13.34 10.88 -50.41
CA SER A 25 12.90 12.20 -50.96
C SER A 25 11.42 12.64 -50.82
N SER A 26 11.02 13.90 -50.57
CA SER A 26 11.67 15.21 -50.61
C SER A 26 10.65 16.29 -50.20
N ASN A 27 11.16 17.39 -49.60
CA ASN A 27 10.77 18.81 -49.73
C ASN A 27 9.31 19.29 -49.55
N GLY A 28 9.14 20.28 -48.67
CA GLY A 28 8.21 21.41 -48.88
C GLY A 28 7.67 22.09 -47.61
N ASP A 29 8.37 23.10 -47.10
CA ASP A 29 7.85 24.18 -46.21
C ASP A 29 6.94 25.17 -47.00
N PRO A 30 6.35 26.23 -46.39
CA PRO A 30 5.39 26.26 -45.27
C PRO A 30 4.21 27.25 -45.55
N ALA A 31 3.38 27.52 -44.52
CA ALA A 31 2.78 28.82 -44.15
C ALA A 31 1.24 28.96 -44.09
N ALA A 32 0.84 29.69 -43.04
CA ALA A 32 -0.19 30.74 -42.94
C ALA A 32 -1.54 30.42 -42.24
N ASP A 33 -1.62 30.93 -41.00
CA ASP A 33 -2.57 31.95 -40.48
C ASP A 33 -4.09 31.80 -40.66
N GLY A 34 -4.82 32.07 -39.56
CA GLY A 34 -6.21 32.51 -39.61
C GLY A 34 -6.94 32.55 -38.26
N ASP A 35 -6.77 33.64 -37.52
CA ASP A 35 -7.65 34.14 -36.45
C ASP A 35 -9.14 34.19 -36.87
N THR A 36 -10.07 34.10 -35.91
CA THR A 36 -10.94 35.26 -35.53
C THR A 36 -11.98 34.93 -34.43
N ASP A 37 -12.08 35.91 -33.53
CA ASP A 37 -13.03 36.12 -32.44
C ASP A 37 -14.48 36.49 -32.85
N ALA A 38 -15.34 36.51 -31.82
CA ALA A 38 -16.58 37.30 -31.62
C ALA A 38 -17.85 36.76 -32.32
N ASP A 39 -19.06 36.90 -31.78
CA ASP A 39 -19.61 38.00 -31.00
C ASP A 39 -20.93 37.58 -30.29
N ALA A 40 -21.33 38.40 -29.32
CA ALA A 40 -22.52 38.31 -28.50
C ALA A 40 -23.82 38.67 -29.25
N GLY A 41 -24.97 38.31 -28.65
CA GLY A 41 -26.28 38.78 -29.10
C GLY A 41 -27.42 38.38 -28.18
N ASP A 42 -27.80 39.28 -27.27
CA ASP A 42 -29.04 39.29 -26.48
C ASP A 42 -30.30 39.41 -27.35
N VAL A 43 -31.37 38.68 -27.00
CA VAL A 43 -32.77 39.11 -27.24
C VAL A 43 -33.66 38.61 -26.09
N GLU A 44 -34.23 39.56 -25.34
CA GLU A 44 -35.35 39.38 -24.42
C GLU A 44 -36.67 39.11 -25.17
N SER A 45 -37.50 38.20 -24.65
CA SER A 45 -38.96 38.36 -24.70
C SER A 45 -39.64 37.54 -23.60
N GLU A 46 -40.33 38.25 -22.71
CA GLU A 46 -41.19 37.76 -21.64
C GLU A 46 -42.41 37.00 -22.17
N GLN A 47 -42.77 35.90 -21.50
CA GLN A 47 -44.17 35.49 -21.32
C GLN A 47 -44.31 34.62 -20.06
N GLU A 48 -44.92 35.22 -19.03
CA GLU A 48 -45.37 34.56 -17.80
C GLU A 48 -46.48 33.53 -18.08
N ALA A 49 -46.37 32.35 -17.47
CA ALA A 49 -47.51 31.55 -17.06
C ALA A 49 -47.12 30.69 -15.85
N ASP A 50 -47.73 31.02 -14.71
CA ASP A 50 -47.67 30.35 -13.42
C ASP A 50 -47.84 28.82 -13.50
N ALA A 51 -46.93 28.09 -12.85
CA ALA A 51 -47.24 26.83 -12.20
C ALA A 51 -46.27 26.59 -11.02
N ASN A 52 -46.84 26.55 -9.82
CA ASN A 52 -46.19 26.18 -8.56
C ASN A 52 -45.34 24.89 -8.67
N GLY A 53 -44.09 24.98 -8.21
CA GLY A 53 -43.23 23.86 -7.91
C GLY A 53 -41.97 24.41 -7.24
N GLU A 54 -41.86 24.21 -5.95
CA GLU A 54 -40.80 24.74 -5.09
C GLU A 54 -39.42 24.36 -5.63
N ASN A 55 -38.58 25.37 -5.85
CA ASN A 55 -37.13 25.22 -5.94
C ASN A 55 -36.64 24.78 -4.57
N GLU A 56 -36.44 23.48 -4.37
CA GLU A 56 -35.39 23.02 -3.48
C GLU A 56 -34.12 22.96 -4.31
N ALA A 57 -33.27 23.96 -4.10
CA ALA A 57 -31.85 23.80 -4.34
C ALA A 57 -31.42 22.60 -3.49
N ASP A 58 -31.11 21.48 -4.13
CA ASP A 58 -30.31 20.42 -3.53
C ASP A 58 -28.99 21.06 -3.14
N GLY A 59 -28.93 21.47 -1.87
CA GLY A 59 -27.69 21.83 -1.23
C GLY A 59 -26.81 20.60 -1.27
N ASP A 60 -25.54 20.81 -1.62
CA ASP A 60 -24.46 19.85 -1.41
C ASP A 60 -24.55 19.31 0.01
N ALA A 61 -25.23 18.17 0.18
CA ALA A 61 -25.00 17.31 1.30
C ALA A 61 -23.53 16.90 1.15
N GLU A 62 -22.68 17.24 2.12
CA GLU A 62 -21.40 16.59 2.26
C GLU A 62 -21.69 15.08 2.32
N GLU A 63 -21.61 14.41 1.17
CA GLU A 63 -21.84 12.98 1.07
C GLU A 63 -20.74 12.32 1.89
N GLY A 64 -21.11 11.89 3.09
CA GLY A 64 -20.26 11.04 3.90
C GLY A 64 -19.83 9.81 3.11
N PRO A 65 -18.80 9.10 3.58
CA PRO A 65 -18.27 7.93 2.88
C PRO A 65 -19.38 6.89 2.66
N PRO A 66 -19.29 6.11 1.56
CA PRO A 66 -20.35 5.18 1.20
C PRO A 66 -20.62 4.21 2.35
N ARG A 67 -21.89 3.96 2.65
CA ARG A 67 -22.33 2.99 3.65
C ARG A 67 -23.04 1.84 2.95
N PHE A 68 -22.70 0.63 3.36
CA PHE A 68 -23.21 -0.61 2.81
C PHE A 68 -23.98 -1.40 3.88
N GLU A 69 -24.79 -2.33 3.41
CA GLU A 69 -25.48 -3.28 4.28
C GLU A 69 -24.51 -4.38 4.76
N PRO A 70 -24.69 -4.90 5.98
CA PRO A 70 -23.90 -6.02 6.47
C PRO A 70 -23.98 -7.23 5.55
N ILE A 71 -22.83 -7.85 5.30
CA ILE A 71 -22.71 -9.05 4.47
C ILE A 71 -22.63 -10.26 5.42
N GLU A 72 -23.47 -11.26 5.17
CA GLU A 72 -23.49 -12.48 5.98
C GLU A 72 -22.77 -13.65 5.29
N CYS A 73 -22.20 -14.56 6.07
CA CYS A 73 -21.72 -15.85 5.59
C CYS A 73 -22.34 -17.01 6.40
N PRO A 74 -23.51 -17.53 5.99
CA PRO A 74 -24.20 -18.59 6.75
C PRO A 74 -23.65 -20.00 6.51
N GLU A 75 -22.74 -20.18 5.55
CA GLU A 75 -22.30 -21.50 5.07
C GLU A 75 -21.12 -22.08 5.84
N VAL A 76 -20.34 -21.23 6.51
CA VAL A 76 -19.15 -21.66 7.25
C VAL A 76 -19.41 -21.51 8.75
N GLU A 77 -19.13 -22.58 9.49
CA GLU A 77 -18.94 -22.45 10.93
C GLU A 77 -17.62 -21.71 11.12
N GLY A 78 -17.69 -20.50 11.68
CA GLY A 78 -16.50 -19.73 12.04
C GLY A 78 -15.71 -20.42 13.15
N THR A 79 -14.76 -19.70 13.72
CA THR A 79 -14.11 -20.16 14.96
C THR A 79 -15.03 -19.95 16.17
N ALA A 80 -14.54 -20.21 17.39
CA ALA A 80 -15.33 -20.07 18.61
C ALA A 80 -15.74 -18.60 18.89
N MET A 81 -14.86 -17.66 18.56
CA MET A 81 -15.08 -16.21 18.63
C MET A 81 -15.78 -15.71 17.36
N ASN A 82 -16.77 -14.83 17.54
CA ASN A 82 -17.28 -14.01 16.44
C ASN A 82 -16.24 -12.93 16.02
N LEU A 83 -16.54 -12.15 14.98
CA LEU A 83 -15.59 -11.20 14.43
C LEU A 83 -15.24 -10.09 15.43
N ARG A 84 -16.24 -9.58 16.16
CA ARG A 84 -16.04 -8.58 17.23
C ARG A 84 -15.18 -9.11 18.37
N GLU A 85 -15.40 -10.34 18.80
CA GLU A 85 -14.62 -10.98 19.86
C GLU A 85 -13.16 -11.19 19.44
N LYS A 86 -12.91 -11.60 18.19
CA LYS A 86 -11.55 -11.66 17.63
C LYS A 86 -10.90 -10.29 17.59
N ALA A 87 -11.59 -9.26 17.08
CA ALA A 87 -11.06 -7.91 17.03
C ALA A 87 -10.66 -7.41 18.43
N ALA A 88 -11.52 -7.60 19.43
CA ALA A 88 -11.23 -7.23 20.81
C ALA A 88 -10.04 -8.02 21.40
N ALA A 89 -9.92 -9.32 21.09
CA ALA A 89 -8.79 -10.14 21.51
C ALA A 89 -7.48 -9.66 20.86
N PHE A 90 -7.51 -9.34 19.57
CA PHE A 90 -6.36 -8.82 18.83
C PHE A 90 -5.95 -7.42 19.27
N ASP A 91 -6.90 -6.50 19.51
CA ASP A 91 -6.61 -5.19 20.10
C ASP A 91 -5.95 -5.32 21.49
N ALA A 92 -6.33 -6.35 22.26
CA ALA A 92 -5.70 -6.62 23.55
C ALA A 92 -4.25 -7.14 23.39
N VAL A 93 -4.00 -8.03 22.41
CA VAL A 93 -2.66 -8.55 22.07
C VAL A 93 -1.75 -7.43 21.53
N ALA A 94 -2.25 -6.68 20.56
CA ALA A 94 -1.67 -5.45 20.01
C ALA A 94 -1.08 -4.55 21.09
N ARG A 95 -1.94 -4.10 22.01
CA ARG A 95 -1.56 -3.20 23.10
C ARG A 95 -0.59 -3.84 24.08
N ARG A 96 -0.72 -5.14 24.33
CA ARG A 96 0.12 -5.83 25.31
C ARG A 96 1.56 -5.96 24.82
N TRP A 97 1.75 -6.19 23.52
CA TRP A 97 3.04 -6.65 22.99
C TRP A 97 3.64 -5.80 21.88
N HIS A 98 2.82 -5.36 20.92
CA HIS A 98 3.31 -4.85 19.64
C HIS A 98 3.55 -3.34 19.63
N LEU A 99 3.20 -2.64 20.72
CA LEU A 99 3.53 -1.23 20.98
C LEU A 99 4.27 -1.05 22.32
N PRO A 100 5.48 -1.59 22.47
CA PRO A 100 6.23 -1.55 23.73
C PRO A 100 6.48 -0.12 24.19
N ALA A 101 6.36 0.16 25.49
CA ALA A 101 6.46 1.51 26.03
C ALA A 101 7.79 2.20 25.65
N GLY A 102 7.71 3.46 25.21
CA GLY A 102 8.87 4.24 24.78
C GLY A 102 9.26 4.08 23.30
N GLN A 103 8.49 3.31 22.54
CA GLN A 103 8.65 3.13 21.10
C GLN A 103 7.32 3.40 20.38
N ASP A 104 7.35 4.11 19.26
CA ASP A 104 6.16 4.52 18.50
C ASP A 104 5.98 3.72 17.19
N LEU A 105 6.84 2.72 16.94
CA LEU A 105 6.70 1.76 15.87
C LEU A 105 6.11 0.42 16.34
N TRP A 106 5.58 -0.30 15.36
CA TRP A 106 4.86 -1.56 15.52
C TRP A 106 5.73 -2.76 15.14
N PHE A 107 5.96 -3.68 16.08
CA PHE A 107 6.87 -4.81 15.90
C PHE A 107 6.19 -6.16 16.14
N GLY A 108 6.61 -7.20 15.42
CA GLY A 108 6.47 -8.59 15.89
C GLY A 108 7.26 -8.80 17.19
N VAL A 109 6.93 -9.82 17.97
CA VAL A 109 7.63 -10.07 19.24
C VAL A 109 7.93 -11.55 19.47
N LEU A 110 8.99 -11.78 20.25
CA LEU A 110 9.26 -13.04 20.90
C LEU A 110 8.91 -12.92 22.39
N LEU A 111 8.23 -13.93 22.91
CA LEU A 111 7.91 -14.09 24.32
C LEU A 111 8.88 -15.08 24.98
N MET A 112 9.02 -14.99 26.30
CA MET A 112 9.69 -16.00 27.11
C MET A 112 8.93 -17.33 27.06
N GLU A 113 9.56 -18.42 27.52
CA GLU A 113 8.95 -19.76 27.59
C GLU A 113 7.62 -19.81 28.38
N ASP A 114 7.36 -18.83 29.24
CA ASP A 114 6.09 -18.71 29.99
C ASP A 114 4.92 -18.19 29.14
N LEU A 115 5.18 -17.73 27.91
CA LEU A 115 4.23 -17.14 26.96
C LEU A 115 3.44 -15.94 27.53
N GLN A 116 3.94 -15.34 28.62
CA GLN A 116 3.28 -14.26 29.34
C GLN A 116 4.21 -13.08 29.62
N THR A 117 5.50 -13.21 29.29
CA THR A 117 6.53 -12.19 29.47
C THR A 117 7.17 -11.86 28.13
N PHE A 118 7.24 -10.56 27.80
CA PHE A 118 7.97 -10.05 26.63
C PHE A 118 9.47 -10.36 26.76
N ASP A 119 10.08 -10.83 25.67
CA ASP A 119 11.53 -11.06 25.59
C ASP A 119 12.20 -10.01 24.69
N THR A 120 11.98 -10.11 23.39
CA THR A 120 12.60 -9.24 22.39
C THR A 120 11.63 -8.85 21.30
N VAL A 121 11.91 -7.72 20.63
CA VAL A 121 11.25 -7.42 19.35
C VAL A 121 11.77 -8.34 18.25
N ASP A 122 10.90 -8.66 17.30
CA ASP A 122 11.29 -9.24 16.02
C ASP A 122 11.60 -8.12 15.03
N MET A 123 12.87 -8.03 14.62
CA MET A 123 13.38 -6.93 13.80
C MET A 123 13.24 -7.25 12.32
N SER A 124 12.05 -6.99 11.77
CA SER A 124 11.76 -7.13 10.35
C SER A 124 12.30 -5.95 9.51
N ASP A 125 12.52 -6.19 8.21
CA ASP A 125 12.81 -5.16 7.22
C ASP A 125 11.57 -4.31 6.86
N ASN A 126 10.39 -4.66 7.38
CA ASN A 126 9.08 -4.07 7.02
C ASN A 126 8.32 -3.50 8.23
N VAL A 127 9.03 -3.09 9.29
CA VAL A 127 8.42 -2.50 10.50
C VAL A 127 7.58 -1.27 10.17
N GLY A 128 8.01 -0.43 9.22
CA GLY A 128 7.22 0.72 8.74
C GLY A 128 5.87 0.31 8.15
N THR A 129 5.89 -0.72 7.31
CA THR A 129 4.73 -1.28 6.61
C THR A 129 3.69 -1.73 7.61
N TRP A 130 4.10 -2.49 8.63
CA TRP A 130 3.20 -2.97 9.68
C TRP A 130 2.67 -1.83 10.55
N THR A 131 3.52 -0.85 10.85
CA THR A 131 3.13 0.36 11.58
C THR A 131 2.04 1.12 10.83
N ALA A 132 2.22 1.35 9.53
CA ALA A 132 1.27 2.06 8.69
C ALA A 132 -0.07 1.32 8.52
N LEU A 133 -0.02 0.00 8.34
CA LEU A 133 -1.24 -0.81 8.23
C LEU A 133 -2.01 -0.84 9.56
N TYR A 134 -1.30 -0.86 10.70
CA TYR A 134 -1.93 -0.68 12.00
C TYR A 134 -2.52 0.73 12.17
N SER A 135 -1.83 1.80 11.76
CA SER A 135 -2.37 3.17 11.76
C SER A 135 -3.67 3.27 10.95
N ALA A 136 -3.74 2.65 9.77
CA ALA A 136 -4.97 2.59 8.99
C ALA A 136 -6.08 1.84 9.76
N SER A 137 -5.75 0.72 10.42
CA SER A 137 -6.73 -0.02 11.24
C SER A 137 -7.30 0.84 12.37
N GLN A 138 -6.46 1.61 13.07
CA GLN A 138 -6.88 2.46 14.18
C GLN A 138 -7.64 3.70 13.68
N SER A 139 -7.31 4.20 12.49
CA SER A 139 -8.09 5.24 11.81
C SER A 139 -9.53 4.78 11.55
N PHE A 140 -9.70 3.57 10.99
CA PHE A 140 -11.04 3.00 10.81
C PHE A 140 -11.74 2.69 12.13
N ARG A 141 -11.04 2.13 13.12
CA ARG A 141 -11.60 1.84 14.45
C ARG A 141 -12.13 3.13 15.09
N TYR A 142 -11.32 4.18 15.13
CA TYR A 142 -11.72 5.47 15.68
C TYR A 142 -12.89 6.08 14.92
N ALA A 143 -12.85 6.08 13.58
CA ALA A 143 -13.92 6.66 12.78
C ALA A 143 -15.25 5.89 12.92
N ALA A 144 -15.20 4.57 13.13
CA ALA A 144 -16.38 3.72 13.32
C ALA A 144 -16.96 3.77 14.75
N THR A 145 -16.13 4.00 15.77
CA THR A 145 -16.53 3.82 17.19
C THR A 145 -16.38 5.06 18.06
N ARG A 146 -15.55 6.01 17.65
CA ARG A 146 -15.08 7.15 18.47
C ARG A 146 -14.38 6.73 19.78
N ASP A 147 -13.80 5.53 19.79
CA ASP A 147 -13.06 5.02 20.93
C ASP A 147 -11.78 5.85 21.19
N PRO A 148 -11.62 6.46 22.38
CA PRO A 148 -10.43 7.23 22.70
C PRO A 148 -9.14 6.40 22.73
N GLU A 149 -9.20 5.10 23.01
CA GLU A 149 -8.03 4.22 22.97
C GLU A 149 -7.52 4.06 21.52
N ALA A 150 -8.44 3.94 20.56
CA ALA A 150 -8.08 3.89 19.14
C ALA A 150 -7.39 5.18 18.68
N LEU A 151 -7.88 6.34 19.15
CA LEU A 151 -7.25 7.63 18.84
C LEU A 151 -5.87 7.77 19.49
N GLU A 152 -5.70 7.33 20.73
CA GLU A 152 -4.40 7.37 21.42
C GLU A 152 -3.38 6.47 20.72
N ASN A 153 -3.78 5.26 20.35
CA ASN A 153 -2.96 4.36 19.55
C ASN A 153 -2.58 5.00 18.21
N LEU A 154 -3.56 5.54 17.48
CA LEU A 154 -3.34 6.19 16.20
C LEU A 154 -2.37 7.36 16.28
N ARG A 155 -2.54 8.27 17.24
CA ARG A 155 -1.60 9.39 17.45
C ARG A 155 -0.18 8.88 17.68
N ARG A 156 -0.03 7.80 18.45
CA ARG A 156 1.25 7.19 18.73
C ARG A 156 1.94 6.67 17.47
N VAL A 157 1.27 5.81 16.70
CA VAL A 157 1.87 5.25 15.48
C VAL A 157 2.04 6.30 14.38
N MET A 158 1.15 7.30 14.29
CA MET A 158 1.31 8.42 13.35
C MET A 158 2.53 9.30 13.68
N ARG A 159 2.86 9.50 14.96
CA ARG A 159 4.14 10.10 15.36
C ARG A 159 5.33 9.22 14.95
N GLY A 160 5.22 7.91 15.16
CA GLY A 160 6.21 6.94 14.70
C GLY A 160 6.49 7.04 13.21
N GLU A 161 5.45 7.01 12.37
CA GLU A 161 5.56 7.18 10.91
C GLU A 161 6.21 8.53 10.53
N HIS A 162 5.84 9.62 11.22
CA HIS A 162 6.45 10.93 11.00
C HIS A 162 7.94 10.96 11.40
N ASP A 163 8.31 10.31 12.49
CA ASP A 163 9.69 10.22 12.95
C ASP A 163 10.55 9.30 12.06
N MET A 164 9.95 8.30 11.40
CA MET A 164 10.65 7.49 10.39
C MET A 164 11.16 8.34 9.21
N LEU A 165 10.50 9.45 8.88
CA LEU A 165 11.00 10.43 7.92
C LEU A 165 12.06 11.35 8.52
N ARG A 166 11.82 11.84 9.74
CA ARG A 166 12.68 12.84 10.38
C ARG A 166 14.05 12.30 10.75
N ILE A 167 14.13 11.04 11.17
CA ILE A 167 15.36 10.42 11.67
C ILE A 167 16.45 10.28 10.60
N THR A 168 16.08 10.18 9.31
CA THR A 168 17.04 10.02 8.21
C THR A 168 17.80 11.31 7.91
N GLY A 169 17.26 12.47 8.30
CA GLY A 169 17.77 13.79 7.92
C GLY A 169 17.54 14.17 6.46
N VAL A 170 16.93 13.29 5.64
CA VAL A 170 16.59 13.53 4.24
C VAL A 170 15.09 13.68 4.11
N ARG A 171 14.64 14.88 3.71
CA ARG A 171 13.20 15.18 3.59
C ARG A 171 12.53 14.20 2.61
N GLY A 172 11.46 13.55 3.06
CA GLY A 172 10.68 12.60 2.27
C GLY A 172 11.29 11.21 2.12
N LEU A 173 12.45 10.94 2.75
CA LEU A 173 13.05 9.62 2.83
C LEU A 173 12.63 8.92 4.13
N PHE A 174 11.83 7.86 4.02
CA PHE A 174 11.55 6.97 5.16
C PHE A 174 12.76 6.10 5.48
N THR A 175 12.94 5.75 6.75
CA THR A 175 13.76 4.59 7.14
C THR A 175 12.92 3.31 7.07
N ARG A 176 13.54 2.12 7.03
CA ARG A 176 12.82 0.84 7.19
C ARG A 176 12.35 0.57 8.62
N ALA A 177 13.17 1.00 9.58
CA ALA A 177 12.93 0.87 11.00
C ALA A 177 13.88 1.79 11.76
N PHE A 178 13.44 2.31 12.91
CA PHE A 178 14.34 2.91 13.88
C PHE A 178 14.26 2.22 15.25
N VAL A 179 15.37 2.29 15.98
CA VAL A 179 15.61 1.59 17.22
C VAL A 179 16.21 2.55 18.23
N ASN A 180 15.64 2.54 19.45
CA ASN A 180 16.30 3.07 20.62
C ASN A 180 16.94 1.90 21.39
N PRO A 181 18.28 1.77 21.40
CA PRO A 181 18.97 0.66 22.06
C PRO A 181 18.85 0.66 23.59
N GLU A 182 18.36 1.74 24.21
CA GLU A 182 18.13 1.81 25.65
C GLU A 182 16.87 1.06 26.09
N LEU A 183 15.98 0.72 25.15
CA LEU A 183 14.73 0.03 25.45
C LEU A 183 14.95 -1.48 25.70
N PRO A 184 14.32 -2.06 26.73
CA PRO A 184 14.39 -3.50 26.98
C PRO A 184 13.91 -4.32 25.77
N GLY A 185 14.62 -5.40 25.44
CA GLY A 185 14.29 -6.30 24.34
C GLY A 185 14.62 -5.76 22.94
N PHE A 186 15.22 -4.57 22.83
CA PHE A 186 15.75 -4.04 21.58
C PHE A 186 17.23 -4.39 21.39
N PRO A 187 17.72 -4.44 20.13
CA PRO A 187 19.12 -4.69 19.84
C PRO A 187 20.05 -3.65 20.47
N THR A 188 21.15 -4.13 21.06
CA THR A 188 22.22 -3.27 21.57
C THR A 188 23.02 -2.61 20.43
N PRO A 189 23.76 -1.50 20.70
CA PRO A 189 24.62 -0.89 19.68
C PRO A 189 25.63 -1.87 19.08
N GLU A 190 26.21 -2.75 19.90
CA GLU A 190 27.14 -3.78 19.43
C GLU A 190 26.47 -4.76 18.44
N GLN A 191 25.20 -5.14 18.68
CA GLN A 191 24.47 -6.00 17.73
C GLN A 191 24.20 -5.25 16.42
N LEU A 192 23.72 -4.01 16.50
CA LEU A 192 23.37 -3.19 15.35
C LEU A 192 24.58 -2.91 14.44
N GLU A 193 25.75 -2.63 15.03
CA GLU A 193 26.98 -2.38 14.28
C GLU A 193 27.55 -3.64 13.63
N ASN A 194 27.32 -4.80 14.25
CA ASN A 194 27.71 -6.10 13.68
C ASN A 194 26.69 -6.67 12.70
N TRP A 195 25.50 -6.07 12.58
CA TRP A 195 24.58 -6.36 11.51
C TRP A 195 25.07 -5.62 10.26
N TYR A 196 25.35 -6.36 9.19
CA TYR A 196 25.93 -5.85 7.93
C TYR A 196 27.40 -5.37 8.06
N PRO A 197 28.33 -6.21 8.59
CA PRO A 197 29.71 -5.80 8.88
C PRO A 197 30.54 -5.49 7.63
N GLU A 198 30.07 -5.94 6.45
CA GLU A 198 30.72 -5.70 5.16
C GLU A 198 30.25 -4.39 4.50
N CYS A 199 29.26 -3.69 5.07
CA CYS A 199 28.65 -2.50 4.45
C CYS A 199 29.42 -1.22 4.80
N ASP A 200 30.09 -0.66 3.79
CA ASP A 200 30.75 0.65 3.83
C ASP A 200 30.10 1.60 2.81
N LEU A 201 29.20 2.47 3.28
CA LEU A 201 28.50 3.47 2.48
C LEU A 201 29.44 4.49 1.81
N SER A 202 30.70 4.59 2.24
CA SER A 202 31.69 5.44 1.56
C SER A 202 32.27 4.78 0.29
N VAL A 203 32.05 3.47 0.13
CA VAL A 203 32.55 2.67 -0.99
C VAL A 203 31.44 2.32 -1.96
N GLU A 204 30.33 1.79 -1.45
CA GLU A 204 29.17 1.40 -2.27
C GLU A 204 27.86 1.51 -1.48
N HIS A 205 26.77 1.71 -2.21
CA HIS A 205 25.43 1.70 -1.62
C HIS A 205 25.12 0.31 -1.05
N CYS A 206 24.72 0.26 0.22
CA CYS A 206 24.37 -0.98 0.89
C CYS A 206 23.43 -0.73 2.07
N LYS A 207 22.72 -1.77 2.47
CA LYS A 207 21.80 -1.76 3.61
C LYS A 207 22.54 -1.98 4.92
N ARG A 208 22.34 -1.09 5.89
CA ARG A 208 22.87 -1.18 7.26
C ARG A 208 22.02 -0.38 8.27
N PHE A 209 22.32 -0.55 9.55
CA PHE A 209 21.88 0.39 10.58
C PHE A 209 22.89 1.54 10.72
N ASN A 210 22.35 2.73 10.95
CA ASN A 210 23.10 3.98 11.06
C ASN A 210 22.79 4.63 12.41
N GLU A 211 23.82 4.90 13.19
CA GLU A 211 23.70 5.65 14.44
C GLU A 211 23.45 7.13 14.15
N VAL A 212 22.46 7.71 14.83
CA VAL A 212 22.24 9.14 14.87
C VAL A 212 23.07 9.72 16.02
N THR A 213 24.01 10.60 15.71
CA THR A 213 24.99 11.11 16.68
C THR A 213 24.65 12.49 17.26
N GLU A 214 23.71 13.21 16.64
CA GLU A 214 23.34 14.57 17.02
C GLU A 214 21.82 14.78 16.91
N GLY A 215 21.32 15.81 17.59
CA GLY A 215 19.91 16.22 17.51
C GLY A 215 18.98 15.40 18.41
N GLU A 216 17.70 15.42 18.07
CA GLU A 216 16.61 14.84 18.89
C GLU A 216 16.69 13.32 18.99
N PHE A 217 17.15 12.65 17.93
CA PHE A 217 17.31 11.19 17.88
C PHE A 217 18.72 10.72 18.27
N ALA A 218 19.55 11.57 18.90
CA ALA A 218 20.92 11.18 19.26
C ALA A 218 20.94 9.90 20.12
N GLY A 219 21.75 8.92 19.73
CA GLY A 219 21.84 7.59 20.33
C GLY A 219 20.88 6.55 19.74
N TRP A 220 19.94 6.96 18.88
CA TRP A 220 19.06 6.05 18.16
C TRP A 220 19.72 5.57 16.87
N TRP A 221 19.21 4.48 16.33
CA TRP A 221 19.70 3.88 15.10
C TRP A 221 18.56 3.73 14.10
N PHE A 222 18.82 3.97 12.82
CA PHE A 222 17.84 3.76 11.76
C PHE A 222 18.42 2.92 10.63
N LYS A 223 17.55 2.21 9.91
CA LYS A 223 17.94 1.34 8.80
C LYS A 223 17.72 2.03 7.45
N ASN A 224 18.77 2.14 6.64
CA ASN A 224 18.69 2.77 5.32
C ASN A 224 18.20 1.77 4.24
N ASP A 225 18.32 2.15 2.96
CA ASP A 225 17.90 1.35 1.80
C ASP A 225 16.42 0.94 1.89
N VAL A 226 15.57 1.95 2.12
CA VAL A 226 14.13 1.81 2.16
C VAL A 226 13.60 1.40 0.78
N SER A 227 12.55 0.58 0.77
CA SER A 227 11.95 0.08 -0.47
C SER A 227 10.56 0.67 -0.68
N LYS A 228 10.08 0.65 -1.93
CA LYS A 228 8.78 1.21 -2.33
C LYS A 228 7.56 0.56 -1.66
N ASP A 229 7.70 -0.64 -1.10
CA ASP A 229 6.67 -1.32 -0.29
C ASP A 229 6.34 -0.56 0.99
N GLU A 230 7.34 0.00 1.65
CA GLU A 230 7.15 0.86 2.83
C GLU A 230 6.30 2.10 2.49
N TYR A 231 6.62 2.74 1.36
CA TYR A 231 5.88 3.90 0.89
C TYR A 231 4.44 3.56 0.53
N ALA A 232 4.16 2.41 -0.09
CA ALA A 232 2.80 2.02 -0.42
C ALA A 232 1.90 1.94 0.82
N ALA A 233 2.42 1.38 1.91
CA ALA A 233 1.70 1.29 3.18
C ALA A 233 1.55 2.63 3.90
N HIS A 234 2.63 3.41 4.00
CA HIS A 234 2.58 4.75 4.60
C HIS A 234 1.60 5.67 3.85
N MET A 235 1.68 5.72 2.52
CA MET A 235 0.80 6.57 1.71
C MET A 235 -0.67 6.11 1.79
N PHE A 236 -0.94 4.81 1.88
CA PHE A 236 -2.27 4.30 2.19
C PHE A 236 -2.77 4.74 3.57
N SER A 237 -1.95 4.59 4.62
CA SER A 237 -2.27 5.05 5.98
C SER A 237 -2.62 6.53 6.00
N MET A 238 -1.82 7.37 5.32
CA MET A 238 -2.08 8.80 5.20
C MET A 238 -3.39 9.09 4.47
N ALA A 239 -3.71 8.34 3.40
CA ALA A 239 -4.95 8.55 2.63
C ALA A 239 -6.18 8.27 3.48
N VAL A 240 -6.16 7.16 4.22
CA VAL A 240 -7.21 6.82 5.19
C VAL A 240 -7.32 7.89 6.26
N ALA A 241 -6.21 8.25 6.92
CA ALA A 241 -6.22 9.22 8.03
C ALA A 241 -6.74 10.61 7.60
N LEU A 242 -6.29 11.13 6.45
CA LEU A 242 -6.72 12.43 5.94
C LEU A 242 -8.20 12.45 5.54
N GLU A 243 -8.73 11.32 5.09
CA GLU A 243 -10.13 11.19 4.70
C GLU A 243 -11.06 11.10 5.92
N ILE A 244 -10.76 10.23 6.90
CA ILE A 244 -11.77 9.79 7.88
C ILE A 244 -11.51 10.23 9.33
N VAL A 245 -10.32 10.79 9.63
CA VAL A 245 -9.94 11.17 10.99
C VAL A 245 -10.03 12.69 11.14
N ASP A 246 -10.70 13.13 12.21
CA ASP A 246 -10.94 14.54 12.55
C ASP A 246 -9.96 15.11 13.59
N ASP A 247 -9.02 14.29 14.06
CA ASP A 247 -8.01 14.73 15.02
C ASP A 247 -6.93 15.61 14.38
N PRO A 248 -6.69 16.83 14.89
CA PRO A 248 -5.76 17.76 14.25
C PRO A 248 -4.31 17.30 14.26
N GLU A 249 -3.84 16.62 15.32
CA GLU A 249 -2.45 16.11 15.38
C GLU A 249 -2.23 15.04 14.30
N VAL A 250 -3.14 14.07 14.20
CA VAL A 250 -3.08 13.01 13.18
C VAL A 250 -3.10 13.61 11.77
N ARG A 251 -4.02 14.55 11.50
CA ARG A 251 -4.15 15.19 10.18
C ARG A 251 -2.93 16.02 9.82
N GLU A 252 -2.34 16.73 10.79
CA GLU A 252 -1.14 17.53 10.58
C GLU A 252 0.06 16.66 10.20
N HIS A 253 0.30 15.57 10.95
CA HIS A 253 1.34 14.61 10.63
C HIS A 253 1.11 13.95 9.28
N ALA A 254 -0.12 13.48 8.99
CA ALA A 254 -0.40 12.85 7.72
C ALA A 254 -0.19 13.80 6.52
N ALA A 255 -0.62 15.05 6.65
CA ALA A 255 -0.40 16.06 5.64
C ALA A 255 1.10 16.38 5.45
N GLU A 256 1.87 16.47 6.52
CA GLU A 256 3.31 16.74 6.45
C GLU A 256 4.09 15.58 5.83
N ILE A 257 3.77 14.34 6.20
CA ILE A 257 4.34 13.13 5.60
C ILE A 257 4.13 13.15 4.08
N VAL A 258 2.88 13.35 3.64
CA VAL A 258 2.51 13.39 2.22
C VAL A 258 3.25 14.49 1.46
N LYS A 259 3.33 15.70 2.03
CA LYS A 259 4.10 16.81 1.43
C LYS A 259 5.58 16.49 1.35
N ALA A 260 6.17 15.91 2.39
CA ALA A 260 7.58 15.55 2.40
C ALA A 260 7.91 14.48 1.35
N VAL A 261 7.06 13.45 1.21
CA VAL A 261 7.19 12.44 0.15
C VAL A 261 7.01 13.09 -1.23
N GLY A 262 6.01 13.95 -1.40
CA GLY A 262 5.80 14.71 -2.64
C GLY A 262 7.01 15.55 -3.04
N ASP A 263 7.62 16.25 -2.08
CA ASP A 263 8.87 17.00 -2.31
C ASP A 263 9.98 16.08 -2.81
N HIS A 264 10.18 14.95 -2.14
CA HIS A 264 11.24 14.01 -2.48
C HIS A 264 11.05 13.41 -3.89
N LEU A 265 9.83 13.03 -4.23
CA LEU A 265 9.53 12.44 -5.54
C LEU A 265 9.67 13.47 -6.67
N VAL A 266 9.15 14.68 -6.49
CA VAL A 266 9.26 15.73 -7.52
C VAL A 266 10.71 16.20 -7.68
N ASP A 267 11.42 16.43 -6.57
CA ASP A 267 12.76 16.99 -6.59
C ASP A 267 13.81 15.97 -7.07
N ASN A 268 13.54 14.67 -6.91
CA ASN A 268 14.42 13.58 -7.38
C ASN A 268 13.89 12.85 -8.62
N THR A 269 12.90 13.43 -9.31
CA THR A 269 12.41 12.88 -10.59
C THR A 269 11.93 11.43 -10.46
N LEU A 270 11.05 11.18 -9.49
CA LEU A 270 10.45 9.87 -9.17
C LEU A 270 11.45 8.80 -8.72
N LYS A 271 12.49 9.21 -7.99
CA LYS A 271 13.46 8.32 -7.35
C LYS A 271 13.47 8.50 -5.84
N LEU A 272 13.57 7.39 -5.12
CA LEU A 272 13.85 7.38 -3.68
C LEU A 272 15.37 7.43 -3.49
N VAL A 273 15.88 8.61 -3.13
CA VAL A 273 17.31 8.87 -2.95
C VAL A 273 17.66 8.75 -1.46
N ASP A 274 18.56 7.83 -1.15
CA ASP A 274 18.97 7.50 0.22
C ASP A 274 19.96 8.54 0.80
N ILE A 275 20.34 8.35 2.06
CA ILE A 275 21.23 9.22 2.84
C ILE A 275 22.63 9.41 2.24
N ASP A 276 23.06 8.51 1.35
CA ASP A 276 24.33 8.57 0.61
C ASP A 276 24.21 9.27 -0.76
N GLY A 277 23.00 9.73 -1.11
CA GLY A 277 22.69 10.37 -2.39
C GLY A 277 22.53 9.39 -3.56
N GLN A 278 22.59 8.07 -3.32
CA GLN A 278 22.26 7.05 -4.32
C GLN A 278 20.77 6.71 -4.28
N VAL A 279 20.26 6.14 -5.36
CA VAL A 279 18.88 5.62 -5.36
C VAL A 279 18.85 4.33 -4.56
N THR A 280 17.87 4.16 -3.68
CA THR A 280 17.65 2.91 -2.94
C THR A 280 17.43 1.74 -3.91
N THR A 281 17.70 0.52 -3.47
CA THR A 281 17.65 -0.70 -4.30
C THR A 281 16.35 -0.85 -5.11
N PHE A 282 15.21 -0.51 -4.51
CA PHE A 282 13.88 -0.57 -5.15
C PHE A 282 13.22 0.81 -5.23
N GLY A 283 14.03 1.84 -5.51
CA GLY A 283 13.64 3.24 -5.41
C GLY A 283 13.19 3.90 -6.71
N HIS A 284 13.04 3.16 -7.81
CA HIS A 284 12.62 3.74 -9.08
C HIS A 284 11.10 3.62 -9.25
N LEU A 285 10.45 4.70 -9.68
CA LEU A 285 8.99 4.75 -9.88
C LEU A 285 8.62 5.19 -11.30
N THR A 286 9.56 5.15 -12.24
CA THR A 286 9.27 5.46 -13.64
C THR A 286 8.93 4.17 -14.42
N PRO A 287 8.00 4.23 -15.38
CA PRO A 287 7.59 3.09 -16.20
C PRO A 287 8.76 2.35 -16.88
N TYR A 288 9.81 3.07 -17.31
CA TYR A 288 10.95 2.48 -18.04
C TYR A 288 12.21 2.29 -17.18
N ALA A 289 12.07 2.27 -15.85
CA ALA A 289 13.19 2.00 -14.94
C ALA A 289 13.75 0.56 -15.01
N LEU A 290 12.99 -0.38 -15.57
CA LEU A 290 13.33 -1.81 -15.73
C LEU A 290 13.55 -2.59 -14.42
N ASP A 291 13.25 -1.99 -13.26
CA ASP A 291 13.27 -2.67 -11.96
C ASP A 291 11.93 -3.39 -11.66
N ASP A 292 10.86 -2.99 -12.34
CA ASP A 292 9.52 -3.60 -12.26
C ASP A 292 8.72 -3.33 -13.54
N PHE A 293 7.45 -3.76 -13.55
CA PHE A 293 6.56 -3.55 -14.68
C PHE A 293 6.18 -2.07 -14.87
N PRO A 294 6.06 -1.59 -16.13
CA PRO A 294 5.75 -0.19 -16.42
C PRO A 294 4.49 0.31 -15.71
N GLY A 295 3.40 -0.46 -15.77
CA GLY A 295 2.13 -0.09 -15.12
C GLY A 295 2.20 -0.10 -13.60
N PHE A 296 3.06 -0.95 -13.03
CA PHE A 296 3.24 -1.03 -11.59
C PHE A 296 3.89 0.26 -11.06
N ASN A 297 5.03 0.64 -11.63
CA ASN A 297 5.72 1.87 -11.26
C ASN A 297 4.85 3.12 -11.56
N ALA A 298 4.15 3.12 -12.70
CA ALA A 298 3.22 4.19 -13.06
C ALA A 298 2.11 4.39 -12.01
N LEU A 299 1.50 3.29 -11.53
CA LEU A 299 0.46 3.33 -10.51
C LEU A 299 0.95 3.94 -9.19
N LEU A 300 2.14 3.54 -8.73
CA LEU A 300 2.72 4.09 -7.50
C LEU A 300 2.99 5.60 -7.64
N ALA A 301 3.61 6.01 -8.75
CA ALA A 301 3.90 7.42 -9.03
C ALA A 301 2.62 8.27 -9.12
N LEU A 302 1.62 7.81 -9.88
CA LEU A 302 0.32 8.47 -9.99
C LEU A 302 -0.35 8.63 -8.62
N SER A 303 -0.37 7.56 -7.82
CA SER A 303 -0.97 7.55 -6.50
C SER A 303 -0.34 8.59 -5.57
N TRP A 304 0.98 8.52 -5.40
CA TRP A 304 1.66 9.31 -4.37
C TRP A 304 1.79 10.78 -4.75
N VAL A 305 1.98 11.08 -6.04
CA VAL A 305 1.98 12.47 -6.53
C VAL A 305 0.56 13.05 -6.52
N ARG A 306 -0.49 12.30 -6.91
CA ARG A 306 -1.87 12.79 -6.79
C ARG A 306 -2.22 13.13 -5.36
N MET A 307 -1.80 12.27 -4.44
CA MET A 307 -1.99 12.48 -3.02
C MET A 307 -1.25 13.73 -2.51
N ALA A 308 0.00 13.94 -2.93
CA ALA A 308 0.73 15.17 -2.65
C ALA A 308 0.02 16.41 -3.22
N ALA A 309 -0.55 16.33 -4.43
CA ALA A 309 -1.34 17.41 -5.03
C ALA A 309 -2.62 17.72 -4.25
N ALA A 310 -3.29 16.71 -3.68
CA ALA A 310 -4.46 16.90 -2.84
C ALA A 310 -4.17 17.70 -1.56
N VAL A 311 -2.94 17.61 -1.04
CA VAL A 311 -2.55 18.22 0.25
C VAL A 311 -1.70 19.49 0.09
N GLY A 312 -0.85 19.53 -0.93
CA GLY A 312 0.34 20.37 -0.97
C GLY A 312 0.38 21.44 -2.06
N GLY A 313 -0.65 21.53 -2.91
CA GLY A 313 -0.86 22.66 -3.83
C GLY A 313 -0.13 22.56 -5.18
N GLU A 314 0.09 23.73 -5.79
CA GLU A 314 0.38 23.89 -7.23
C GLU A 314 1.61 23.12 -7.72
N LYS A 315 2.71 23.05 -6.95
CA LYS A 315 3.94 22.31 -7.34
C LYS A 315 3.62 20.86 -7.74
N TYR A 316 2.87 20.16 -6.90
CA TYR A 316 2.56 18.75 -7.12
C TYR A 316 1.44 18.59 -8.15
N GLN A 317 0.48 19.51 -8.19
CA GLN A 317 -0.58 19.50 -9.21
C GLN A 317 0.00 19.67 -10.62
N SER A 318 0.92 20.63 -10.82
CA SER A 318 1.62 20.80 -12.10
C SER A 318 2.45 19.58 -12.46
N PHE A 319 3.19 18.99 -11.51
CA PHE A 319 3.94 17.76 -11.80
C PHE A 319 3.01 16.60 -12.19
N TYR A 320 1.88 16.45 -11.51
CA TYR A 320 0.87 15.45 -11.84
C TYR A 320 0.27 15.67 -13.25
N ASP A 321 -0.23 16.87 -13.53
CA ASP A 321 -0.92 17.20 -14.77
C ASP A 321 0.03 17.27 -15.98
N ASP A 322 1.19 17.89 -15.82
CA ASP A 322 2.11 18.19 -16.92
C ASP A 322 3.11 17.06 -17.16
N CYS A 323 3.60 16.40 -16.10
CA CYS A 323 4.66 15.41 -16.23
C CYS A 323 4.10 13.99 -16.27
N LEU A 324 3.16 13.64 -15.38
CA LEU A 324 2.59 12.27 -15.36
C LEU A 324 1.46 12.10 -16.35
N LEU A 325 0.54 13.07 -16.44
CA LEU A 325 -0.64 13.00 -17.31
C LEU A 325 -0.44 13.66 -18.67
N GLN A 326 0.62 14.46 -18.83
CA GLN A 326 0.96 15.17 -20.08
C GLN A 326 -0.22 15.94 -20.68
N LYS A 327 -1.09 16.55 -19.84
CA LYS A 327 -2.30 17.27 -20.27
C LYS A 327 -2.00 18.44 -21.22
N ASN A 328 -0.81 19.02 -21.09
CA ASN A 328 -0.33 20.14 -21.90
C ASN A 328 0.64 19.71 -23.02
N GLY A 329 0.68 18.41 -23.34
CA GLY A 329 1.58 17.81 -24.33
C GLY A 329 2.84 17.20 -23.71
N ALA A 330 3.69 16.65 -24.58
CA ALA A 330 4.99 16.08 -24.21
C ALA A 330 5.83 17.07 -23.40
N ASN A 331 6.32 16.64 -22.25
CA ASN A 331 7.13 17.47 -21.36
C ASN A 331 8.31 16.66 -20.81
N ASP A 332 9.52 17.17 -20.98
CA ASP A 332 10.79 16.55 -20.58
C ASP A 332 11.03 16.57 -19.06
N CYS A 333 9.97 16.60 -18.23
CA CYS A 333 10.08 16.64 -16.77
C CYS A 333 10.86 15.46 -16.19
N ILE A 334 10.76 14.29 -16.83
CA ILE A 334 11.31 13.03 -16.36
C ILE A 334 12.27 12.51 -17.43
N PRO A 335 13.59 12.77 -17.30
CA PRO A 335 14.55 12.38 -18.32
C PRO A 335 14.57 10.88 -18.57
N GLY A 336 14.43 10.48 -19.83
CA GLY A 336 14.49 9.09 -20.26
C GLY A 336 13.14 8.39 -20.39
N GLU A 337 12.05 9.03 -19.96
CA GLU A 337 10.69 8.54 -20.20
C GLU A 337 10.17 9.00 -21.58
N PRO A 338 9.36 8.17 -22.27
CA PRO A 338 8.76 8.56 -23.54
C PRO A 338 7.62 9.57 -23.36
N ASP A 339 7.22 10.18 -24.48
CA ASP A 339 6.09 11.11 -24.59
C ASP A 339 4.73 10.39 -24.50
N GLU A 340 4.50 9.65 -23.41
CA GLU A 340 3.25 8.95 -23.12
C GLU A 340 2.81 9.19 -21.66
N PRO A 341 1.51 9.45 -21.40
CA PRO A 341 1.04 9.69 -20.05
C PRO A 341 1.07 8.39 -19.24
N PHE A 342 1.41 8.45 -17.95
CA PHE A 342 1.55 7.29 -17.07
C PHE A 342 0.28 6.43 -17.00
N THR A 343 -0.89 7.04 -17.23
CA THR A 343 -2.17 6.34 -17.34
C THR A 343 -2.22 5.30 -18.47
N SER A 344 -1.41 5.43 -19.53
CA SER A 344 -1.37 4.49 -20.66
C SER A 344 -0.75 3.15 -20.29
N HIS A 345 0.05 3.09 -19.21
CA HIS A 345 0.74 1.89 -18.78
C HIS A 345 -0.06 1.02 -17.82
N LEU A 346 -1.22 1.49 -17.33
CA LEU A 346 -1.96 0.84 -16.24
C LEU A 346 -2.50 -0.57 -16.58
N SER A 347 -2.57 -0.95 -17.86
CA SER A 347 -2.87 -2.34 -18.24
C SER A 347 -1.70 -3.29 -17.95
N ASP A 348 -0.48 -2.77 -17.89
CA ASP A 348 0.77 -3.53 -17.83
C ASP A 348 1.36 -3.48 -16.42
N VAL A 349 0.52 -3.71 -15.39
CA VAL A 349 0.92 -3.76 -13.98
C VAL A 349 1.70 -5.04 -13.62
N GLY A 350 1.63 -6.08 -14.46
CA GLY A 350 2.39 -7.33 -14.30
C GLY A 350 2.04 -8.11 -13.04
N LEU A 351 0.75 -8.16 -12.72
CA LEU A 351 0.20 -8.84 -11.54
C LEU A 351 -0.44 -10.19 -11.87
N ASP A 352 -0.47 -10.56 -13.14
CA ASP A 352 -1.11 -11.69 -13.80
C ASP A 352 -0.08 -12.64 -14.42
N LEU A 353 0.84 -13.14 -13.59
CA LEU A 353 1.95 -14.00 -14.01
C LEU A 353 1.77 -15.44 -13.52
N ASP A 354 0.52 -15.89 -13.37
CA ASP A 354 0.15 -17.24 -12.96
C ASP A 354 0.86 -17.64 -11.65
N CYS A 355 1.71 -18.68 -11.68
CA CYS A 355 2.46 -19.12 -10.50
C CYS A 355 3.60 -18.18 -10.09
N THR A 356 4.08 -17.32 -11.00
CA THR A 356 5.22 -16.43 -10.76
C THR A 356 4.84 -15.02 -10.33
N THR A 357 3.54 -14.79 -10.13
CA THR A 357 2.96 -13.54 -9.61
C THR A 357 3.67 -13.11 -8.32
N ASN A 358 3.90 -11.80 -8.19
CA ASN A 358 4.42 -11.22 -6.95
C ASN A 358 3.26 -10.74 -6.07
N TRP A 359 2.89 -11.48 -5.04
CA TRP A 359 1.83 -11.05 -4.13
C TRP A 359 2.21 -9.81 -3.30
N ASN A 360 3.51 -9.54 -3.11
CA ASN A 360 3.96 -8.27 -2.54
C ASN A 360 3.61 -7.08 -3.46
N ASN A 361 3.75 -7.24 -4.79
CA ASN A 361 3.33 -6.21 -5.74
C ASN A 361 1.81 -6.05 -5.77
N HIS A 362 1.04 -7.13 -5.60
CA HIS A 362 -0.41 -7.01 -5.40
C HIS A 362 -0.73 -6.11 -4.20
N ASN A 363 -0.11 -6.33 -3.04
CA ASN A 363 -0.31 -5.47 -1.87
C ASN A 363 0.01 -4.00 -2.16
N MET A 364 1.21 -3.72 -2.69
CA MET A 364 1.61 -2.35 -3.02
C MET A 364 0.64 -1.67 -4.00
N ALA A 365 0.22 -2.39 -5.04
CA ALA A 365 -0.71 -1.89 -6.05
C ALA A 365 -2.11 -1.64 -5.46
N GLN A 366 -2.62 -2.55 -4.63
CA GLN A 366 -3.93 -2.42 -3.99
C GLN A 366 -3.97 -1.23 -3.02
N LEU A 367 -2.95 -1.08 -2.17
CA LEU A 367 -2.81 0.04 -1.25
C LEU A 367 -2.71 1.38 -1.99
N SER A 368 -1.90 1.43 -3.05
CA SER A 368 -1.70 2.65 -3.84
C SER A 368 -2.91 2.99 -4.70
N MET A 369 -3.61 2.00 -5.26
CA MET A 369 -4.85 2.20 -6.01
C MET A 369 -5.97 2.72 -5.09
N TYR A 370 -6.06 2.22 -3.86
CA TYR A 370 -6.96 2.77 -2.86
C TYR A 370 -6.67 4.27 -2.65
N ALA A 371 -5.43 4.62 -2.30
CA ALA A 371 -5.04 6.01 -2.06
C ALA A 371 -5.31 6.92 -3.29
N LEU A 372 -5.01 6.43 -4.50
CA LEU A 372 -5.26 7.16 -5.74
C LEU A 372 -6.76 7.44 -5.96
N LEU A 373 -7.61 6.43 -5.81
CA LEU A 373 -9.07 6.57 -6.04
C LEU A 373 -9.76 7.42 -4.99
N ARG A 374 -9.27 7.42 -3.74
CA ARG A 374 -9.79 8.29 -2.67
C ARG A 374 -9.35 9.74 -2.81
N THR A 375 -8.20 10.00 -3.43
CA THR A 375 -7.66 11.36 -3.60
C THR A 375 -7.95 11.98 -4.97
N GLU A 376 -8.29 11.18 -5.99
CA GLU A 376 -8.65 11.69 -7.32
C GLU A 376 -10.03 12.36 -7.33
N SER A 377 -10.04 13.60 -7.84
CA SER A 377 -11.19 14.48 -7.97
C SER A 377 -11.70 14.61 -9.40
N ASP A 378 -10.85 14.38 -10.41
CA ASP A 378 -11.26 14.40 -11.81
C ASP A 378 -12.04 13.11 -12.14
N PRO A 379 -13.34 13.20 -12.48
CA PRO A 379 -14.17 12.02 -12.74
C PRO A 379 -13.71 11.23 -13.96
N ALA A 380 -13.06 11.85 -14.95
CA ALA A 380 -12.56 11.14 -16.13
C ALA A 380 -11.32 10.31 -15.78
N LEU A 381 -10.39 10.85 -15.00
CA LEU A 381 -9.23 10.11 -14.49
C LEU A 381 -9.66 9.01 -13.52
N LYS A 382 -10.58 9.32 -12.60
CA LYS A 382 -11.15 8.34 -11.68
C LYS A 382 -11.76 7.15 -12.42
N ALA A 383 -12.47 7.40 -13.53
CA ALA A 383 -13.02 6.33 -14.35
C ALA A 383 -11.92 5.44 -14.98
N ILE A 384 -10.79 6.00 -15.41
CA ILE A 384 -9.63 5.23 -15.90
C ILE A 384 -9.05 4.36 -14.79
N TYR A 385 -8.84 4.92 -13.60
CA TYR A 385 -8.31 4.17 -12.46
C TYR A 385 -9.25 3.06 -11.98
N GLN A 386 -10.56 3.29 -12.03
CA GLN A 386 -11.55 2.26 -11.71
C GLN A 386 -11.57 1.14 -12.75
N ASP A 387 -11.34 1.42 -14.04
CA ASP A 387 -11.16 0.37 -15.04
C ASP A 387 -9.89 -0.43 -14.78
N ALA A 388 -8.76 0.20 -14.48
CA ALA A 388 -7.52 -0.49 -14.09
C ALA A 388 -7.68 -1.33 -12.81
N LEU A 389 -8.41 -0.82 -11.81
CA LEU A 389 -8.75 -1.58 -10.61
C LEU A 389 -9.52 -2.85 -10.96
N ARG A 390 -10.55 -2.75 -11.82
CA ARG A 390 -11.37 -3.90 -12.23
C ARG A 390 -10.56 -4.89 -13.06
N ASP A 391 -9.90 -4.41 -14.12
CA ASP A 391 -9.37 -5.25 -15.19
C ASP A 391 -7.95 -5.76 -14.93
N SER A 392 -7.20 -5.12 -14.02
CA SER A 392 -5.78 -5.45 -13.80
C SER A 392 -5.44 -5.84 -12.36
N LEU A 393 -6.20 -5.34 -11.37
CA LEU A 393 -5.93 -5.62 -9.94
C LEU A 393 -6.95 -6.58 -9.33
N TRP A 394 -8.21 -6.55 -9.78
CA TRP A 394 -9.30 -7.34 -9.22
C TRP A 394 -9.58 -8.60 -10.02
N ASP A 395 -10.02 -8.46 -11.27
CA ASP A 395 -10.49 -9.54 -12.14
C ASP A 395 -9.68 -9.61 -13.44
N ALA A 396 -8.35 -9.68 -13.28
CA ALA A 396 -7.43 -9.83 -14.40
C ALA A 396 -7.64 -11.16 -15.16
N ASP A 397 -7.21 -11.20 -16.42
CA ASP A 397 -7.22 -12.42 -17.25
C ASP A 397 -6.08 -13.38 -16.83
N ASP A 398 -6.11 -13.80 -15.57
CA ASP A 398 -5.16 -14.71 -14.92
C ASP A 398 -5.89 -15.97 -14.41
N PRO A 399 -5.22 -17.13 -14.29
CA PRO A 399 -5.81 -18.31 -13.66
C PRO A 399 -6.16 -18.15 -12.17
N ARG A 400 -5.61 -17.12 -11.51
CA ARG A 400 -5.76 -16.82 -10.07
C ARG A 400 -6.04 -15.32 -9.86
N PRO A 401 -7.11 -14.75 -10.46
CA PRO A 401 -7.42 -13.34 -10.30
C PRO A 401 -7.74 -13.05 -8.83
N MET A 402 -7.48 -11.82 -8.37
CA MET A 402 -7.70 -11.45 -6.96
C MET A 402 -9.16 -11.67 -6.52
N SER A 403 -10.10 -11.49 -7.45
CA SER A 403 -11.54 -11.75 -7.30
C SER A 403 -11.86 -13.17 -6.81
N ALA A 404 -10.98 -14.14 -7.08
CA ALA A 404 -11.13 -15.54 -6.72
C ALA A 404 -10.33 -15.96 -5.46
N GLN A 405 -9.50 -15.07 -4.89
CA GLN A 405 -8.56 -15.44 -3.82
C GLN A 405 -9.14 -15.36 -2.40
N GLU A 406 -10.43 -15.02 -2.27
CA GLU A 406 -11.14 -14.89 -0.97
C GLU A 406 -10.42 -13.95 0.02
N ASN A 407 -9.70 -12.95 -0.50
CA ASN A 407 -8.93 -11.97 0.27
C ASN A 407 -9.87 -10.86 0.77
N SER A 408 -10.10 -10.82 2.09
CA SER A 408 -11.10 -9.94 2.67
C SER A 408 -10.80 -8.46 2.48
N LEU A 409 -9.55 -8.05 2.73
CA LEU A 409 -9.15 -6.65 2.64
C LEU A 409 -9.24 -6.13 1.20
N TYR A 410 -8.66 -6.84 0.24
CA TYR A 410 -8.66 -6.38 -1.16
C TYR A 410 -10.04 -6.47 -1.80
N THR A 411 -10.88 -7.42 -1.35
CA THR A 411 -12.30 -7.42 -1.72
C THR A 411 -12.97 -6.13 -1.23
N PHE A 412 -12.77 -5.74 0.03
CA PHE A 412 -13.35 -4.48 0.53
C PHE A 412 -12.80 -3.25 -0.19
N PHE A 413 -11.51 -3.22 -0.56
CA PHE A 413 -10.95 -2.17 -1.40
C PHE A 413 -11.67 -2.06 -2.74
N TYR A 414 -11.96 -3.18 -3.38
CA TYR A 414 -12.74 -3.22 -4.62
C TYR A 414 -14.17 -2.71 -4.41
N LEU A 415 -14.89 -3.22 -3.39
CA LEU A 415 -16.30 -2.88 -3.15
C LEU A 415 -16.53 -1.37 -2.96
N VAL A 416 -15.64 -0.68 -2.25
CA VAL A 416 -15.78 0.76 -1.96
C VAL A 416 -15.30 1.67 -3.10
N ASN A 417 -14.53 1.14 -4.05
CA ASN A 417 -13.89 1.93 -5.10
C ASN A 417 -14.31 1.56 -6.53
N LYS A 418 -14.98 0.43 -6.76
CA LYS A 418 -15.49 0.04 -8.10
C LYS A 418 -16.40 1.12 -8.70
N LYS A 419 -16.63 1.06 -10.02
CA LYS A 419 -17.63 1.94 -10.63
C LYS A 419 -19.01 1.63 -10.06
N SER A 420 -19.86 2.63 -9.90
CA SER A 420 -21.26 2.43 -9.50
C SER A 420 -22.03 1.59 -10.52
N THR A 421 -21.61 1.63 -11.79
CA THR A 421 -22.15 0.84 -12.90
C THR A 421 -21.66 -0.60 -12.94
N ASP A 422 -20.54 -0.92 -12.29
CA ASP A 422 -20.04 -2.31 -12.23
C ASP A 422 -21.00 -3.15 -11.37
N PRO A 423 -21.29 -4.41 -11.76
CA PRO A 423 -22.14 -5.29 -10.97
C PRO A 423 -21.57 -5.49 -9.57
N TRP A 424 -22.44 -5.70 -8.59
CA TRP A 424 -22.03 -6.07 -7.24
C TRP A 424 -21.48 -7.51 -7.25
N PRO A 425 -20.23 -7.76 -6.81
CA PRO A 425 -19.65 -9.09 -6.83
C PRO A 425 -20.09 -9.90 -5.60
N GLU A 426 -21.38 -10.29 -5.56
CA GLU A 426 -22.04 -10.88 -4.40
C GLU A 426 -21.27 -12.08 -3.81
N GLU A 427 -20.79 -12.98 -4.66
CA GLU A 427 -20.07 -14.17 -4.22
C GLU A 427 -18.70 -13.85 -3.60
N ALA A 428 -17.93 -12.94 -4.21
CA ALA A 428 -16.63 -12.54 -3.67
C ALA A 428 -16.80 -11.77 -2.34
N ALA A 429 -17.78 -10.87 -2.28
CA ALA A 429 -18.13 -10.11 -1.07
C ALA A 429 -18.51 -11.05 0.09
N ARG A 430 -19.32 -12.06 -0.18
CA ARG A 430 -19.70 -13.10 0.79
C ARG A 430 -18.50 -13.92 1.24
N LYS A 431 -17.67 -14.41 0.30
CA LYS A 431 -16.45 -15.19 0.61
C LYS A 431 -15.43 -14.41 1.44
N ALA A 432 -15.32 -13.09 1.23
CA ALA A 432 -14.50 -12.21 2.05
C ALA A 432 -14.91 -12.25 3.53
N ILE A 433 -16.22 -12.25 3.84
CA ILE A 433 -16.71 -12.43 5.21
C ILE A 433 -16.46 -13.84 5.71
N CYS A 434 -16.67 -14.86 4.88
CA CYS A 434 -16.37 -16.24 5.24
C CYS A 434 -14.90 -16.44 5.63
N SER A 435 -13.97 -15.80 4.93
CA SER A 435 -12.54 -15.81 5.27
C SER A 435 -12.26 -15.17 6.63
N LEU A 436 -12.88 -14.03 6.95
CA LEU A 436 -12.74 -13.41 8.29
C LEU A 436 -13.34 -14.29 9.40
N ASN A 437 -14.46 -14.96 9.14
CA ASN A 437 -15.06 -15.91 10.09
C ASN A 437 -14.13 -17.08 10.41
N ARG A 438 -13.35 -17.55 9.42
CA ARG A 438 -12.38 -18.64 9.57
C ARG A 438 -11.00 -18.18 10.04
N TYR A 439 -10.70 -16.88 9.96
CA TYR A 439 -9.42 -16.32 10.37
C TYR A 439 -9.01 -16.83 11.77
N PRO A 440 -7.79 -17.37 11.96
CA PRO A 440 -7.35 -17.93 13.24
C PRO A 440 -7.52 -16.98 14.42
N GLU A 441 -7.84 -17.48 15.61
CA GLU A 441 -8.02 -16.66 16.83
C GLU A 441 -6.72 -16.26 17.53
N SER A 442 -5.59 -16.75 17.02
CA SER A 442 -4.26 -16.51 17.58
C SER A 442 -3.27 -16.22 16.46
N LYS A 443 -2.30 -15.37 16.78
CA LYS A 443 -1.16 -15.02 15.92
C LYS A 443 0.14 -15.73 16.36
N GLU A 444 0.02 -16.69 17.29
CA GLU A 444 1.11 -17.59 17.65
C GLU A 444 1.47 -18.50 16.46
N HIS A 445 2.76 -18.76 16.27
CA HIS A 445 3.22 -19.71 15.27
C HIS A 445 2.83 -21.14 15.69
N ARG A 446 1.94 -21.74 14.91
CA ARG A 446 1.47 -23.13 15.07
C ARG A 446 2.07 -24.02 13.99
N PRO A 447 2.20 -25.34 14.23
CA PRO A 447 2.68 -26.25 13.20
C PRO A 447 1.79 -26.20 11.95
N VAL A 448 2.41 -26.14 10.79
CA VAL A 448 1.74 -26.18 9.48
C VAL A 448 2.30 -27.32 8.65
N ASP A 449 1.42 -28.04 7.96
CA ASP A 449 1.78 -29.06 6.98
C ASP A 449 0.76 -29.07 5.86
N THR A 450 0.90 -28.13 4.93
CA THR A 450 0.09 -28.09 3.70
C THR A 450 0.72 -28.94 2.59
N LEU A 451 2.04 -29.20 2.67
CA LEU A 451 2.75 -30.10 1.75
C LEU A 451 2.16 -31.52 1.73
N SER A 452 1.70 -32.06 2.87
CA SER A 452 1.06 -33.38 2.91
C SER A 452 -0.42 -33.40 2.52
N ARG A 453 -1.06 -32.22 2.44
CA ARG A 453 -2.51 -32.07 2.25
C ARG A 453 -2.90 -31.69 0.81
N TYR A 454 -2.04 -30.95 0.13
CA TYR A 454 -2.28 -30.43 -1.21
C TYR A 454 -1.33 -31.04 -2.24
N THR A 455 -1.68 -30.92 -3.52
CA THR A 455 -0.84 -31.38 -4.63
C THR A 455 -0.17 -30.16 -5.26
N GLU A 456 1.16 -30.21 -5.38
CA GLU A 456 1.94 -29.23 -6.12
C GLU A 456 1.53 -29.25 -7.60
N VAL A 457 1.13 -28.09 -8.13
CA VAL A 457 0.80 -27.91 -9.56
C VAL A 457 1.84 -27.09 -10.31
N CYS A 458 2.59 -26.26 -9.61
CA CYS A 458 3.65 -25.41 -10.13
C CYS A 458 4.52 -24.86 -8.99
N ARG A 459 5.50 -24.02 -9.33
CA ARG A 459 6.38 -23.33 -8.37
C ARG A 459 6.36 -21.83 -8.60
N ASP A 460 6.61 -21.09 -7.54
CA ASP A 460 6.70 -19.63 -7.59
C ASP A 460 8.07 -19.11 -8.03
N ARG A 461 8.28 -17.79 -7.92
CA ARG A 461 9.55 -17.12 -8.23
C ARG A 461 10.71 -17.50 -7.31
N SER A 462 10.42 -18.03 -6.12
CA SER A 462 11.38 -18.49 -5.12
C SER A 462 11.66 -19.99 -5.23
N ASP A 463 11.07 -20.67 -6.23
CA ASP A 463 11.08 -22.12 -6.42
C ASP A 463 10.31 -22.88 -5.33
N ASP A 464 9.33 -22.23 -4.68
CA ASP A 464 8.48 -22.85 -3.66
C ASP A 464 7.19 -23.46 -4.26
N PRO A 465 6.71 -24.60 -3.72
CA PRO A 465 5.59 -25.35 -4.32
C PRO A 465 4.24 -24.67 -4.08
N LEU A 466 3.41 -24.61 -5.13
CA LEU A 466 2.06 -24.04 -5.07
C LEU A 466 0.97 -25.09 -5.31
N ALA A 467 -0.13 -24.97 -4.56
CA ALA A 467 -1.35 -25.74 -4.76
C ALA A 467 -2.17 -25.22 -5.95
N GLY A 468 -2.95 -26.10 -6.56
CA GLY A 468 -3.91 -25.74 -7.62
C GLY A 468 -5.23 -25.17 -7.10
N VAL A 469 -5.39 -25.09 -5.78
CA VAL A 469 -6.59 -24.58 -5.10
C VAL A 469 -6.14 -23.61 -4.02
N LEU A 470 -7.03 -22.68 -3.68
CA LEU A 470 -6.81 -21.77 -2.57
C LEU A 470 -6.66 -22.57 -1.27
N ILE A 471 -5.57 -22.34 -0.53
CA ILE A 471 -5.41 -22.90 0.81
C ILE A 471 -6.24 -22.02 1.76
N PRO A 472 -7.18 -22.58 2.54
CA PRO A 472 -7.96 -21.82 3.51
C PRO A 472 -7.08 -21.06 4.50
N ILE A 473 -7.48 -19.84 4.90
CA ILE A 473 -6.67 -18.98 5.77
C ILE A 473 -6.34 -19.64 7.12
N GLU A 474 -7.26 -20.47 7.62
CA GLU A 474 -7.11 -21.25 8.85
C GLU A 474 -6.13 -22.43 8.73
N GLU A 475 -5.57 -22.68 7.55
CA GLU A 475 -4.54 -23.71 7.31
C GLU A 475 -3.17 -23.12 6.96
N ARG A 476 -3.10 -21.81 6.72
CA ARG A 476 -1.85 -21.09 6.42
C ARG A 476 -1.02 -20.89 7.68
N LYS A 477 0.28 -20.66 7.50
CA LYS A 477 1.19 -20.23 8.58
C LYS A 477 0.75 -18.90 9.15
N ALA A 478 1.10 -18.66 10.42
CA ALA A 478 0.96 -17.34 10.99
C ALA A 478 1.91 -16.37 10.26
N ASP A 479 1.48 -15.12 10.14
CA ASP A 479 2.21 -14.05 9.47
C ASP A 479 1.67 -12.72 10.05
N ASN A 480 2.48 -11.67 10.09
CA ASN A 480 2.04 -10.32 10.47
C ASN A 480 0.87 -9.88 9.59
N PHE A 481 0.94 -10.14 8.27
CA PHE A 481 -0.05 -9.65 7.33
C PHE A 481 -0.53 -10.69 6.31
N GLN A 482 -1.52 -11.50 6.68
CA GLN A 482 -2.06 -12.59 5.85
C GLN A 482 -2.57 -12.19 4.46
N TRP A 483 -2.90 -10.92 4.24
CA TRP A 483 -3.45 -10.43 2.97
C TRP A 483 -2.39 -10.23 1.87
N ILE A 484 -1.09 -10.16 2.23
CA ILE A 484 0.02 -10.08 1.27
C ILE A 484 0.58 -11.44 0.87
N GLY A 485 0.28 -12.49 1.65
CA GLY A 485 0.80 -13.82 1.41
C GLY A 485 0.21 -14.44 0.14
N ASN A 486 1.01 -15.27 -0.54
CA ASN A 486 0.52 -16.10 -1.65
C ASN A 486 -0.41 -17.19 -1.08
N PRO A 487 -1.72 -17.15 -1.36
CA PRO A 487 -2.67 -18.04 -0.71
C PRO A 487 -2.68 -19.46 -1.31
N TYR A 488 -1.80 -19.73 -2.27
CA TYR A 488 -1.57 -21.05 -2.87
C TYR A 488 -0.26 -21.69 -2.38
N LEU A 489 0.56 -20.96 -1.61
CA LEU A 489 1.87 -21.43 -1.15
C LEU A 489 1.73 -22.63 -0.22
N MET A 490 2.40 -23.72 -0.57
CA MET A 490 2.45 -24.93 0.25
C MET A 490 3.71 -24.92 1.11
N GLU A 491 3.51 -24.99 2.41
CA GLU A 491 4.57 -24.90 3.42
C GLU A 491 4.46 -26.02 4.46
N GLN A 492 5.60 -26.31 5.08
CA GLN A 492 5.70 -27.16 6.25
C GLN A 492 6.64 -26.50 7.26
N GLU A 493 6.13 -26.25 8.45
CA GLU A 493 6.86 -25.55 9.50
C GLU A 493 6.49 -26.10 10.88
N ASP A 494 7.48 -26.18 11.77
CA ASP A 494 7.27 -26.50 13.17
C ASP A 494 6.72 -25.27 13.91
N GLY A 495 5.73 -25.45 14.79
CA GLY A 495 5.19 -24.33 15.54
C GLY A 495 6.17 -23.77 16.58
N ASN A 496 6.14 -22.46 16.77
CA ASN A 496 6.83 -21.75 17.84
C ASN A 496 5.86 -20.80 18.57
N PRO A 497 5.11 -21.26 19.58
CA PRO A 497 4.11 -20.42 20.24
C PRO A 497 4.71 -19.20 20.97
N ALA A 498 6.03 -19.14 21.17
CA ALA A 498 6.70 -17.98 21.71
C ALA A 498 6.87 -16.84 20.69
N HIS A 499 6.78 -17.14 19.38
CA HIS A 499 6.76 -16.13 18.34
C HIS A 499 5.31 -15.74 18.06
N VAL A 500 4.98 -14.49 18.36
CA VAL A 500 3.64 -13.95 18.18
C VAL A 500 3.69 -12.86 17.13
N GLU A 501 2.93 -13.06 16.07
CA GLU A 501 2.80 -12.07 15.01
C GLU A 501 1.83 -10.95 15.39
N SER A 502 2.05 -9.78 14.81
CA SER A 502 1.21 -8.63 15.05
C SER A 502 -0.12 -8.70 14.27
N PRO A 503 -1.26 -8.25 14.84
CA PRO A 503 -2.61 -8.54 14.30
C PRO A 503 -3.21 -7.50 13.33
N GLU A 504 -2.40 -6.62 12.74
CA GLU A 504 -2.87 -5.51 11.90
C GLU A 504 -3.64 -5.95 10.65
N ASP A 505 -3.41 -7.14 10.10
CA ASP A 505 -4.21 -7.69 9.00
C ASP A 505 -5.68 -7.85 9.36
N TYR A 506 -5.96 -8.58 10.43
CA TYR A 506 -7.31 -8.82 10.87
C TYR A 506 -7.96 -7.50 11.31
N LEU A 507 -7.24 -6.71 12.11
CA LEU A 507 -7.75 -5.43 12.60
C LEU A 507 -8.08 -4.48 11.45
N LEU A 508 -7.23 -4.36 10.44
CA LEU A 508 -7.48 -3.49 9.28
C LEU A 508 -8.72 -3.94 8.52
N ALA A 509 -8.81 -5.22 8.15
CA ALA A 509 -9.97 -5.74 7.42
C ALA A 509 -11.27 -5.62 8.23
N TYR A 510 -11.23 -5.95 9.53
CA TYR A 510 -12.40 -5.86 10.41
C TYR A 510 -12.87 -4.41 10.57
N TRP A 511 -11.97 -3.51 10.98
CA TRP A 511 -12.36 -2.13 11.24
C TRP A 511 -12.75 -1.37 9.98
N MET A 512 -12.11 -1.65 8.83
CA MET A 512 -12.58 -1.16 7.54
C MET A 512 -13.99 -1.68 7.23
N GLY A 513 -14.23 -2.98 7.40
CA GLY A 513 -15.55 -3.58 7.19
C GLY A 513 -16.63 -2.97 8.08
N ARG A 514 -16.32 -2.72 9.37
CA ARG A 514 -17.19 -2.01 10.31
C ARG A 514 -17.44 -0.56 9.89
N TYR A 515 -16.43 0.14 9.40
CA TYR A 515 -16.54 1.53 8.97
C TYR A 515 -17.42 1.67 7.73
N PHE A 516 -17.24 0.84 6.71
CA PHE A 516 -18.05 0.90 5.50
C PHE A 516 -19.42 0.21 5.64
N GLY A 517 -19.64 -0.59 6.69
CA GLY A 517 -20.91 -1.25 6.99
C GLY A 517 -21.02 -2.69 6.49
N PHE A 518 -19.96 -3.25 5.89
CA PHE A 518 -19.88 -4.66 5.49
C PHE A 518 -20.01 -5.62 6.68
N ILE A 519 -19.62 -5.17 7.88
CA ILE A 519 -19.68 -5.93 9.12
C ILE A 519 -20.59 -5.19 10.10
N GLY A 520 -21.60 -5.89 10.62
CA GLY A 520 -22.54 -5.34 11.60
C GLY A 520 -21.91 -5.10 12.98
N GLU A 521 -22.60 -4.34 13.84
CA GLU A 521 -22.09 -4.03 15.18
C GLU A 521 -21.96 -5.26 16.09
N ASP A 522 -22.89 -6.20 15.94
CA ASP A 522 -22.98 -7.45 16.70
C ASP A 522 -22.14 -8.59 16.10
N MET A 523 -21.47 -8.36 14.97
CA MET A 523 -20.66 -9.35 14.26
C MET A 523 -19.20 -9.35 14.70
#